data_AF-A0A1S3QRW5-F1
#
_entry.id   AF-A0A1S3QRW5-F1
#
_cell.length_a   1.000
_cell.length_b   1.000
_cell.length_c   1.000
_cell.angle_alpha   90.00
_cell.angle_beta   90.00
_cell.angle_gamma   90.00
#
_symmetry.space_group_name_H-M   'P 1'
#
loop_
_entity.id
_entity.type
_entity.pdbx_description
1 polymer ?
#
loop_
_entity_poly.entity_id
_entity_poly.type
_entity_poly.pdbx_seq_one_letter_code
_entity_poly.pdbx_strand_id
1 'polypeptide(L)'
;MELSWREYSMHGHNPLLKDFISKHETRLQKLQEDAHIAQDAFDDAVKHFGESSKTMPPSVFFPVFVRFIKAYRLAEEENEQRRRQEQALMEKLEQEELQQEQEEPKSPSNRPKQRQQESLITELRRRQGGKDSRHVYEGKDGAIEDIITVLKTVPFTARTAKRSSRFFCDPTHTE
;
A
#
# COMPACT_ATOMS: atom_id res chain seq x y z
N MET A 1 -11.99 -40.71 -24.25
CA MET A 1 -11.10 -41.81 -23.80
C MET A 1 -10.45 -42.54 -24.99
N GLU A 2 -9.68 -41.84 -25.83
CA GLU A 2 -9.31 -42.35 -27.17
C GLU A 2 -8.47 -43.63 -27.14
N LEU A 3 -7.42 -43.67 -26.31
CA LEU A 3 -6.59 -44.87 -26.18
C LEU A 3 -7.39 -46.08 -25.68
N SER A 4 -8.30 -45.89 -24.72
CA SER A 4 -9.17 -46.97 -24.21
C SER A 4 -10.11 -47.50 -25.30
N TRP A 5 -10.67 -46.62 -26.14
CA TRP A 5 -11.48 -47.02 -27.30
C TRP A 5 -10.65 -47.79 -28.34
N ARG A 6 -9.43 -47.33 -28.61
CA ARG A 6 -8.50 -48.00 -29.52
C ARG A 6 -8.17 -49.41 -29.04
N GLU A 7 -7.80 -49.56 -27.77
CA GLU A 7 -7.50 -50.87 -27.16
C GLU A 7 -8.72 -51.82 -27.16
N TYR A 8 -9.92 -51.30 -26.86
CA TYR A 8 -11.16 -52.06 -26.93
C TYR A 8 -11.45 -52.61 -28.33
N SER A 9 -11.23 -51.80 -29.38
CA SER A 9 -11.45 -52.20 -30.77
C SER A 9 -10.39 -53.17 -31.30
N MET A 10 -9.13 -53.02 -30.88
CA MET A 10 -8.01 -53.86 -31.37
C MET A 10 -7.99 -55.27 -30.73
N HIS A 11 -8.45 -55.40 -29.48
CA HIS A 11 -8.31 -56.64 -28.70
C HIS A 11 -9.63 -57.40 -28.49
N GLY A 12 -10.51 -57.40 -29.49
CA GLY A 12 -11.68 -58.29 -29.51
C GLY A 12 -12.81 -57.92 -28.55
N HIS A 13 -13.03 -56.61 -28.32
CA HIS A 13 -14.17 -56.10 -27.55
C HIS A 13 -14.24 -56.56 -26.08
N ASN A 14 -13.19 -56.28 -25.30
CA ASN A 14 -13.16 -56.57 -23.87
C ASN A 14 -14.34 -55.88 -23.11
N PRO A 15 -15.24 -56.64 -22.47
CA PRO A 15 -16.42 -56.08 -21.80
C PRO A 15 -16.07 -55.17 -20.61
N LEU A 16 -14.97 -55.43 -19.89
CA LEU A 16 -14.53 -54.57 -18.79
C LEU A 16 -14.12 -53.18 -19.28
N LEU A 17 -13.43 -53.11 -20.43
CA LEU A 17 -13.07 -51.84 -21.05
C LEU A 17 -14.32 -51.11 -21.55
N LYS A 18 -15.29 -51.83 -22.12
CA LYS A 18 -16.57 -51.25 -22.55
C LYS A 18 -17.33 -50.62 -21.40
N ASP A 19 -17.44 -51.31 -20.27
CA ASP A 19 -18.14 -50.84 -19.08
C ASP A 19 -17.42 -49.66 -18.43
N PHE A 20 -16.09 -49.69 -18.39
CA PHE A 20 -15.29 -48.58 -17.91
C PHE A 20 -15.48 -47.33 -18.77
N ILE A 21 -15.36 -47.48 -20.10
CA ILE A 21 -15.54 -46.37 -21.04
C ILE A 21 -16.96 -45.80 -20.93
N SER A 22 -18.00 -46.65 -20.99
CA SER A 22 -19.39 -46.19 -20.94
C SER A 22 -19.70 -45.43 -19.64
N LYS A 23 -19.14 -45.87 -18.51
CA LYS A 23 -19.32 -45.24 -17.21
C LYS A 23 -18.62 -43.88 -17.07
N HIS A 24 -17.48 -43.70 -17.74
CA HIS A 24 -16.60 -42.56 -17.50
C HIS A 24 -16.52 -41.54 -18.65
N GLU A 25 -16.94 -41.90 -19.86
CA GLU A 25 -16.83 -41.04 -21.04
C GLU A 25 -17.57 -39.70 -20.86
N THR A 26 -18.82 -39.74 -20.37
CA THR A 26 -19.62 -38.51 -20.14
C THR A 26 -18.99 -37.61 -19.08
N ARG A 27 -18.44 -38.20 -18.01
CA ARG A 27 -17.72 -37.45 -16.96
C ARG A 27 -16.45 -36.81 -17.52
N LEU A 28 -15.72 -37.53 -18.38
CA LEU A 28 -14.52 -36.98 -19.02
C LEU A 28 -14.88 -35.83 -19.96
N GLN A 29 -15.92 -36.00 -20.80
CA GLN A 29 -16.40 -34.95 -21.71
C GLN A 29 -16.77 -33.68 -20.93
N LYS A 30 -17.55 -33.82 -19.86
CA LYS A 30 -17.89 -32.69 -18.99
C LYS A 30 -16.64 -32.03 -18.41
N LEU A 31 -15.67 -32.81 -17.92
CA LEU A 31 -14.44 -32.25 -17.36
C LEU A 31 -13.63 -31.47 -18.41
N GLN A 32 -13.60 -31.93 -19.66
CA GLN A 32 -12.95 -31.22 -20.76
C GLN A 32 -13.67 -29.91 -21.11
N GLU A 33 -15.00 -29.93 -21.11
CA GLU A 33 -15.83 -28.74 -21.29
C GLU A 33 -15.62 -27.72 -20.16
N ASP A 34 -15.70 -28.17 -18.91
CA ASP A 34 -15.45 -27.34 -17.73
C ASP A 34 -14.03 -26.74 -17.77
N ALA A 35 -13.03 -27.51 -18.20
CA ALA A 35 -11.64 -27.02 -18.35
C ALA A 35 -11.52 -25.94 -19.44
N HIS A 36 -12.21 -26.10 -20.57
CA HIS A 36 -12.25 -25.09 -21.62
C HIS A 36 -12.91 -23.80 -21.14
N ILE A 37 -14.08 -23.90 -20.51
CA ILE A 37 -14.81 -22.76 -19.95
C ILE A 37 -13.96 -22.04 -18.90
N ALA A 38 -13.28 -22.78 -18.01
CA ALA A 38 -12.41 -22.20 -17.01
C ALA A 38 -11.21 -21.46 -17.62
N GLN A 39 -10.64 -21.99 -18.71
CA GLN A 39 -9.54 -21.35 -19.43
C GLN A 39 -10.00 -20.04 -20.10
N ASP A 40 -11.13 -20.07 -20.82
CA ASP A 40 -11.70 -18.87 -21.45
C ASP A 40 -12.05 -17.80 -20.43
N ALA A 41 -12.70 -18.17 -19.33
CA ALA A 41 -13.06 -17.25 -18.26
C ALA A 41 -11.82 -16.60 -17.62
N PHE A 42 -10.73 -17.36 -17.46
CA PHE A 42 -9.47 -16.82 -16.98
C PHE A 42 -8.85 -15.86 -17.99
N ASP A 43 -8.79 -16.23 -19.27
CA ASP A 43 -8.21 -15.40 -20.32
C ASP A 43 -8.97 -14.07 -20.46
N ASP A 44 -10.30 -14.11 -20.41
CA ASP A 44 -11.16 -12.93 -20.42
C ASP A 44 -10.92 -12.04 -19.19
N ALA A 45 -10.81 -12.63 -18.00
CA ALA A 45 -10.54 -11.88 -16.78
C ALA A 45 -9.17 -11.19 -16.84
N VAL A 46 -8.10 -11.89 -17.25
CA VAL A 46 -6.75 -11.30 -17.35
C VAL A 46 -6.73 -10.17 -18.38
N LYS A 47 -7.36 -10.39 -19.54
CA LYS A 47 -7.48 -9.38 -20.60
C LYS A 47 -8.29 -8.16 -20.16
N HIS A 48 -9.34 -8.36 -19.37
CA HIS A 48 -10.18 -7.28 -18.83
C HIS A 48 -9.35 -6.29 -17.99
N PHE A 49 -8.37 -6.79 -17.23
CA PHE A 49 -7.45 -5.96 -16.45
C PHE A 49 -6.24 -5.45 -17.27
N GLY A 50 -6.23 -5.64 -18.59
CA GLY A 50 -5.19 -5.14 -19.49
C GLY A 50 -3.92 -5.98 -19.54
N GLU A 51 -3.95 -7.19 -18.97
CA GLU A 51 -2.81 -8.10 -18.88
C GLU A 51 -2.88 -9.21 -19.95
N SER A 52 -1.81 -10.00 -20.09
CA SER A 52 -1.80 -11.19 -20.97
C SER A 52 -1.78 -12.48 -20.16
N SER A 53 -2.71 -13.40 -20.43
CA SER A 53 -2.74 -14.72 -19.78
C SER A 53 -1.52 -15.60 -20.10
N LYS A 54 -0.76 -15.27 -21.16
CA LYS A 54 0.51 -15.93 -21.49
C LYS A 54 1.64 -15.55 -20.54
N THR A 55 1.60 -14.37 -19.93
CA THR A 55 2.65 -13.85 -19.03
C THR A 55 2.19 -13.76 -17.58
N MET A 56 0.88 -13.81 -17.34
CA MET A 56 0.24 -13.72 -16.02
C MET A 56 -0.53 -15.01 -15.72
N PRO A 57 0.14 -16.08 -15.24
CA PRO A 57 -0.57 -17.28 -14.80
C PRO A 57 -1.42 -16.99 -13.55
N PRO A 58 -2.39 -17.87 -13.21
CA PRO A 58 -3.26 -17.68 -12.03
C PRO A 58 -2.50 -17.41 -10.73
N SER A 59 -1.34 -18.06 -10.55
CA SER A 59 -0.46 -17.90 -9.39
C SER A 59 0.17 -16.52 -9.24
N VAL A 60 0.15 -15.70 -10.29
CA VAL A 60 0.66 -14.32 -10.29
C VAL A 60 -0.50 -13.32 -10.32
N PHE A 61 -1.54 -13.59 -11.11
CA PHE A 61 -2.71 -12.73 -11.27
C PHE A 61 -3.54 -12.60 -9.99
N PHE A 62 -4.02 -13.72 -9.43
CA PHE A 62 -4.95 -13.67 -8.30
C PHE A 62 -4.36 -13.10 -7.00
N PRO A 63 -3.08 -13.33 -6.64
CA PRO A 63 -2.49 -12.74 -5.44
C PRO A 63 -2.50 -11.21 -5.41
N VAL A 64 -2.60 -10.53 -6.56
CA VAL A 64 -2.78 -9.08 -6.61
C VAL A 64 -4.05 -8.67 -5.86
N PHE A 65 -5.18 -9.31 -6.18
CA PHE A 65 -6.46 -9.06 -5.51
C PHE A 65 -6.45 -9.51 -4.06
N VAL A 66 -5.85 -10.66 -3.75
CA VAL A 66 -5.74 -11.16 -2.37
C VAL A 66 -4.98 -10.15 -1.49
N ARG A 67 -3.85 -9.63 -1.97
CA ARG A 67 -3.08 -8.60 -1.25
C ARG A 67 -3.88 -7.31 -1.11
N PHE A 68 -4.53 -6.87 -2.19
CA PHE A 68 -5.35 -5.65 -2.18
C PHE A 68 -6.50 -5.75 -1.17
N ILE A 69 -7.30 -6.83 -1.20
CA ILE A 69 -8.44 -7.03 -0.29
C ILE A 69 -7.96 -7.07 1.17
N LYS A 70 -6.83 -7.75 1.45
CA LYS A 70 -6.26 -7.79 2.79
C LYS A 70 -5.84 -6.41 3.28
N ALA A 71 -5.11 -5.66 2.45
CA ALA A 71 -4.68 -4.31 2.79
C ALA A 71 -5.86 -3.35 2.96
N TYR A 72 -6.88 -3.46 2.10
CA TYR A 72 -8.09 -2.64 2.16
C TYR A 72 -8.84 -2.83 3.48
N ARG A 73 -9.06 -4.09 3.91
CA ARG A 73 -9.72 -4.38 5.19
C ARG A 73 -8.94 -3.84 6.39
N LEU A 74 -7.61 -3.93 6.38
CA LEU A 74 -6.77 -3.35 7.43
C LEU A 74 -6.89 -1.83 7.46
N ALA A 75 -6.90 -1.18 6.30
CA ALA A 75 -7.07 0.27 6.19
C ALA A 75 -8.44 0.73 6.68
N GLU A 76 -9.51 -0.05 6.43
CA GLU A 76 -10.84 0.24 6.97
C GLU A 76 -10.84 0.23 8.51
N GLU A 77 -10.24 -0.78 9.13
CA GLU A 77 -10.13 -0.89 10.58
C GLU A 77 -9.30 0.25 11.17
N GLU A 78 -8.12 0.55 10.59
CA GLU A 78 -7.27 1.64 11.04
C GLU A 78 -7.98 3.00 10.94
N ASN A 79 -8.70 3.25 9.84
CA ASN A 79 -9.47 4.48 9.66
C ASN A 79 -10.60 4.60 10.68
N GLU A 80 -11.27 3.50 11.02
CA GLU A 80 -12.30 3.52 12.06
C GLU A 80 -11.72 3.78 13.45
N GLN A 81 -10.60 3.13 13.80
CA GLN A 81 -9.90 3.39 15.05
C GLN A 81 -9.44 4.85 15.15
N ARG A 82 -8.88 5.41 14.07
CA ARG A 82 -8.48 6.81 14.01
C ARG A 82 -9.67 7.75 14.26
N ARG A 83 -10.81 7.53 13.60
CA ARG A 83 -12.02 8.33 13.83
C ARG A 83 -12.49 8.28 15.29
N ARG A 84 -12.46 7.10 15.92
CA ARG A 84 -12.83 6.97 17.35
C ARG A 84 -11.86 7.71 18.28
N GLN A 85 -10.56 7.62 18.01
CA GLN A 85 -9.54 8.32 18.80
C GLN A 85 -9.68 9.86 18.67
N GLU A 86 -9.93 10.35 17.45
CA GLU A 86 -10.19 11.77 17.19
C GLU A 86 -11.45 12.26 17.92
N GLN A 87 -12.53 11.47 17.91
CA GLN A 87 -13.77 11.78 18.65
C GLN A 87 -13.56 11.80 20.16
N ALA A 88 -12.86 10.80 20.72
CA ALA A 88 -12.58 10.75 22.14
C ALA A 88 -11.69 11.92 22.61
N LEU A 89 -10.75 12.36 21.76
CA LEU A 89 -9.92 13.53 22.07
C LEU A 89 -10.74 14.83 22.04
N MET A 90 -11.64 15.00 21.06
CA MET A 90 -12.57 16.12 21.00
C MET A 90 -13.48 16.18 22.24
N GLU A 91 -14.10 15.07 22.61
CA GLU A 91 -14.99 14.99 23.79
C GLU A 91 -14.22 15.33 25.08
N LYS A 92 -12.98 14.87 25.21
CA LYS A 92 -12.13 15.20 26.36
C LYS A 92 -11.81 16.71 26.43
N LEU A 93 -11.52 17.35 25.29
CA LEU A 93 -11.28 18.80 25.23
C LEU A 93 -12.54 19.59 25.60
N GLU A 94 -13.71 19.19 25.09
CA GLU A 94 -14.99 19.82 25.44
C GLU A 94 -15.29 19.68 26.95
N GLN A 95 -15.02 18.50 27.54
CA GLN A 95 -15.18 18.29 28.98
C GLN A 95 -14.19 19.14 29.81
N GLU A 96 -12.94 19.28 29.37
CA GLU A 96 -11.94 20.14 30.03
C GLU A 96 -12.34 21.62 29.96
N GLU A 97 -12.85 22.10 28.82
CA GLU A 97 -13.40 23.47 28.70
C GLU A 97 -14.57 23.69 29.67
N LEU A 98 -15.54 22.78 29.72
CA LEU A 98 -16.71 22.87 30.61
C LEU A 98 -16.33 22.86 32.11
N GLN A 99 -15.25 22.16 32.48
CA GLN A 99 -14.74 22.15 33.86
C GLN A 99 -14.04 23.47 34.20
N GLN A 100 -13.23 24.02 33.29
CA GLN A 100 -12.61 25.34 33.47
C GLN A 100 -13.65 26.47 33.58
N GLU A 101 -14.77 26.38 32.87
CA GLU A 101 -15.86 27.35 33.01
C GLU A 101 -16.57 27.29 34.37
N GLN A 102 -16.58 26.13 35.03
CA GLN A 102 -17.22 25.94 36.34
C GLN A 102 -16.31 26.28 37.53
N GLU A 103 -14.99 26.11 37.40
CA GLU A 103 -14.03 26.38 38.48
C GLU A 103 -13.59 27.87 38.58
N GLU A 104 -13.88 28.74 37.61
CA GLU A 104 -13.51 30.15 37.72
C GLU A 104 -14.43 30.95 38.68
N PRO A 105 -13.91 31.54 39.78
CA PRO A 105 -14.69 32.40 40.66
C PRO A 105 -15.12 33.68 39.94
N LYS A 106 -16.39 34.08 40.10
CA LYS A 106 -17.04 35.25 39.50
C LYS A 106 -16.39 36.60 39.91
N SER A 107 -15.26 36.99 39.33
CA SER A 107 -14.79 38.39 39.30
C SER A 107 -15.16 39.08 37.96
N PRO A 108 -15.92 40.20 37.95
CA PRO A 108 -16.63 40.68 36.75
C PRO A 108 -16.03 41.98 36.15
N SER A 109 -14.81 41.97 35.60
CA SER A 109 -14.34 43.22 34.96
C SER A 109 -13.42 43.14 33.74
N ASN A 110 -12.65 42.08 33.46
CA ASN A 110 -11.67 42.13 32.34
C ASN A 110 -11.55 40.87 31.45
N ARG A 111 -12.44 39.87 31.59
CA ARG A 111 -12.25 38.54 30.96
C ARG A 111 -12.29 38.42 29.43
N PRO A 112 -13.14 39.14 28.66
CA PRO A 112 -13.27 38.82 27.23
C PRO A 112 -12.00 39.14 26.42
N LYS A 113 -11.21 40.15 26.84
CA LYS A 113 -9.94 40.49 26.20
C LYS A 113 -8.83 39.49 26.52
N GLN A 114 -8.80 38.96 27.73
CA GLN A 114 -7.79 38.00 28.17
C GLN A 114 -8.01 36.61 27.55
N ARG A 115 -9.25 36.12 27.49
CA ARG A 115 -9.61 34.89 26.77
C ARG A 115 -9.29 34.97 25.27
N GLN A 116 -9.59 36.09 24.62
CA GLN A 116 -9.19 36.30 23.22
C GLN A 116 -7.66 36.28 23.06
N GLN A 117 -6.93 36.89 23.99
CA GLN A 117 -5.47 36.91 23.94
C GLN A 117 -4.86 35.51 24.13
N GLU A 118 -5.38 34.70 25.04
CA GLU A 118 -4.92 33.32 25.27
C GLU A 118 -5.25 32.38 24.10
N SER A 119 -6.43 32.52 23.50
CA SER A 119 -6.81 31.81 22.27
C SER A 119 -5.87 32.17 21.11
N LEU A 120 -5.60 33.47 20.92
CA LEU A 120 -4.65 33.98 19.92
C LEU A 120 -3.23 33.44 20.15
N ILE A 121 -2.75 33.40 21.40
CA ILE A 121 -1.42 32.86 21.74
C ILE A 121 -1.33 31.36 21.44
N THR A 122 -2.38 30.60 21.74
CA THR A 122 -2.44 29.16 21.48
C THR A 122 -2.48 28.86 19.99
N GLU A 123 -3.28 29.63 19.23
CA GLU A 123 -3.33 29.51 17.77
C GLU A 123 -1.98 29.90 17.13
N LEU A 124 -1.33 30.95 17.62
CA LEU A 124 0.01 31.36 17.18
C LEU A 124 1.06 30.29 17.48
N ARG A 125 1.02 29.64 18.65
CA ARG A 125 1.93 28.53 18.99
C ARG A 125 1.70 27.30 18.10
N ARG A 126 0.46 26.94 17.77
CA ARG A 126 0.16 25.87 16.80
C ARG A 126 0.65 26.22 15.39
N ARG A 127 0.46 27.46 14.94
CA ARG A 127 0.88 27.92 13.61
C ARG A 127 2.40 28.10 13.49
N GLN A 128 3.09 28.44 14.59
CA GLN A 128 4.56 28.51 14.62
C GLN A 128 5.18 27.12 14.77
N GLY A 129 4.59 26.22 15.57
CA GLY A 129 5.08 24.84 15.74
C GLY A 129 5.05 23.99 14.47
N GLY A 130 4.32 24.39 13.43
CA GLY A 130 4.31 23.74 12.11
C GLY A 130 5.25 24.34 11.06
N LYS A 131 5.94 25.46 11.34
CA LYS A 131 6.74 26.22 10.35
C LYS A 131 8.25 26.27 10.60
N ASP A 132 8.74 25.66 11.68
CA ASP A 132 10.17 25.44 11.92
C ASP A 132 10.66 24.06 11.43
N SER A 133 9.93 23.43 10.49
CA SER A 133 10.50 22.42 9.59
C SER A 133 10.95 23.04 8.25
N ARG A 134 11.52 24.25 8.31
CA ARG A 134 12.61 24.53 7.37
C ARG A 134 13.73 23.60 7.82
N HIS A 135 14.07 22.62 7.00
CA HIS A 135 15.24 21.80 7.20
C HIS A 135 16.47 22.71 7.20
N VAL A 136 16.78 23.31 8.35
CA VAL A 136 18.11 23.83 8.63
C VAL A 136 18.93 22.56 8.81
N TYR A 137 19.62 22.20 7.74
CA TYR A 137 20.59 21.10 7.76
C TYR A 137 21.76 21.57 8.64
N GLU A 138 21.59 21.49 9.95
CA GLU A 138 22.68 21.63 10.91
C GLU A 138 23.42 20.29 10.94
N GLY A 139 24.08 19.98 9.83
CA GLY A 139 24.82 18.75 9.64
C GLY A 139 26.08 18.76 10.53
N LYS A 140 26.07 17.97 11.59
CA LYS A 140 27.30 17.57 12.32
C LYS A 140 28.21 16.65 11.48
N ASP A 141 27.73 16.20 10.33
CA ASP A 141 28.37 15.18 9.49
C ASP A 141 29.33 15.75 8.43
N GLY A 142 29.70 17.03 8.52
CA GLY A 142 30.71 17.64 7.63
C GLY A 142 30.31 17.72 6.15
N ALA A 143 29.05 17.40 5.81
CA ALA A 143 28.60 17.39 4.42
C ALA A 143 28.68 18.79 3.78
N ILE A 144 28.51 19.85 4.57
CA ILE A 144 28.65 21.24 4.10
C ILE A 144 30.13 21.55 3.81
N GLU A 145 31.02 21.08 4.68
CA GLU A 145 32.47 21.23 4.60
C GLU A 145 33.04 20.46 3.41
N ASP A 146 32.50 19.27 3.11
CA ASP A 146 32.84 18.48 1.92
C ASP A 146 32.41 19.19 0.63
N ILE A 147 31.17 19.72 0.58
CA ILE A 147 30.71 20.52 -0.56
C ILE A 147 31.61 21.73 -0.77
N ILE A 148 31.96 22.45 0.30
CA ILE A 148 32.87 23.61 0.23
C ILE A 148 34.25 23.20 -0.28
N THR A 149 34.78 22.06 0.16
CA THR A 149 36.10 21.55 -0.27
C THR A 149 36.11 21.18 -1.74
N VAL A 150 35.05 20.53 -2.23
CA VAL A 150 34.89 20.24 -3.67
C VAL A 150 34.81 21.53 -4.47
N LEU A 151 34.04 22.53 -4.01
CA LEU A 151 33.89 23.80 -4.72
C LEU A 151 35.17 24.66 -4.74
N LYS A 152 36.06 24.51 -3.75
CA LYS A 152 37.37 25.16 -3.74
C LYS A 152 38.34 24.56 -4.76
N THR A 153 38.23 23.25 -5.02
CA THR A 153 39.12 22.55 -5.95
C THR A 153 38.59 22.57 -7.38
N VAL A 154 37.27 22.61 -7.57
CA VAL A 154 36.63 22.65 -8.88
C VAL A 154 35.49 23.68 -8.85
N PRO A 155 35.50 24.71 -9.71
CA PRO A 155 34.43 25.70 -9.74
C PRO A 155 33.09 25.04 -10.09
N PHE A 156 32.02 25.49 -9.45
CA PHE A 156 30.68 24.97 -9.68
C PHE A 156 30.26 25.18 -11.15
N THR A 157 30.20 24.09 -11.90
CA THR A 157 29.55 24.08 -13.21
C THR A 157 28.14 23.55 -13.04
N ALA A 158 27.13 24.41 -13.19
CA ALA A 158 25.73 23.97 -13.24
C ALA A 158 25.54 23.05 -14.46
N ARG A 159 25.66 21.73 -14.28
CA ARG A 159 25.30 20.79 -15.34
C ARG A 159 23.80 20.86 -15.55
N THR A 160 23.40 21.38 -16.70
CA THR A 160 22.07 21.17 -17.26
C THR A 160 21.87 19.66 -17.43
N ALA A 161 21.05 19.09 -16.54
CA ALA A 161 20.38 17.79 -16.63
C ALA A 161 21.13 16.65 -17.36
N LYS A 162 21.84 15.82 -16.59
CA LYS A 162 21.76 14.35 -16.65
C LYS A 162 22.53 13.75 -15.48
N ARG A 163 21.77 13.24 -14.51
CA ARG A 163 22.23 12.51 -13.32
C ARG A 163 23.05 11.29 -13.78
N SER A 164 24.36 11.31 -13.55
CA SER A 164 25.19 10.10 -13.53
C SER A 164 25.83 10.03 -12.15
N SER A 165 25.20 9.27 -11.25
CA SER A 165 25.68 9.00 -9.89
C SER A 165 26.78 7.95 -9.96
N ARG A 166 27.99 8.36 -10.36
CA ARG A 166 29.17 7.49 -10.31
C ARG A 166 30.32 8.03 -9.46
N PHE A 167 30.09 9.11 -8.71
CA PHE A 167 31.07 9.65 -7.77
C PHE A 167 30.60 9.70 -6.31
N PHE A 168 29.35 9.32 -6.05
CA PHE A 168 28.83 9.12 -4.70
C PHE A 168 28.38 7.67 -4.61
N CYS A 169 29.33 6.78 -4.33
CA CYS A 169 29.18 5.47 -3.69
C CYS A 169 30.47 4.69 -3.93
N ASP A 170 31.40 4.76 -3.00
CA ASP A 170 32.29 3.63 -2.73
C ASP A 170 32.32 3.43 -1.21
N PRO A 171 31.80 2.31 -0.67
CA PRO A 171 31.86 1.99 0.75
C PRO A 171 32.90 0.89 0.98
N THR A 172 34.10 1.23 1.45
CA THR A 172 35.07 0.33 2.12
C THR A 172 36.14 1.23 2.78
N HIS A 173 36.62 1.10 4.02
CA HIS A 173 36.94 0.00 4.94
C HIS A 173 36.85 0.52 6.41
N THR A 174 36.26 -0.14 7.42
CA THR A 174 36.79 -1.20 8.32
C THR A 174 38.26 -1.08 8.75
N GLU A 175 38.44 -0.91 10.08
CA GLU A 175 39.64 -1.00 10.95
C GLU A 175 40.87 -0.13 10.64
#